data_AF-A0A353N599-F1
#
_entry.id   AF-A0A353N599-F1
#
_cell.length_a   1.000
_cell.length_b   1.000
_cell.length_c   1.000
_cell.angle_alpha   90.00
_cell.angle_beta   90.00
_cell.angle_gamma   90.00
#
_symmetry.space_group_name_H-M   'P 1'
#
loop_
_entity.id
_entity.type
_entity.pdbx_description
1 polymer ?
#
loop_
_entity_poly.entity_id
_entity_poly.type
_entity_poly.pdbx_seq_one_letter_code
_entity_poly.pdbx_strand_id
1 'polypeptide(L)' 'DLPIGALRDDKRLWPGEGVIDLDLILKTLKEIGYDEMVSVELFRPEYWDWEIEDAIRVGKEKTEKIVGKYFEIE' A
#
# COMPACT_ATOMS: atom_id res chain seq x y z
N ASP A 1 -18.14 10.69 0.70
CA ASP A 1 -17.87 9.39 1.32
C ASP A 1 -18.89 8.34 0.97
N LEU A 2 -18.43 7.10 0.85
CA LEU A 2 -19.29 5.92 0.71
C LEU A 2 -19.59 5.34 2.10
N PRO A 3 -20.72 4.62 2.28
CA PRO A 3 -21.04 3.94 3.54
C PRO A 3 -19.93 2.97 3.97
N ILE A 4 -19.80 2.75 5.26
CA ILE A 4 -18.93 1.71 5.83
C ILE A 4 -19.28 0.36 5.19
N GLY A 5 -18.27 -0.35 4.67
CA GLY A 5 -18.44 -1.64 3.99
C GLY A 5 -18.91 -1.55 2.53
N ALA A 6 -19.16 -0.36 1.99
CA ALA A 6 -19.52 -0.18 0.57
C ALA A 6 -18.29 -0.04 -0.35
N LEU A 7 -17.12 0.28 0.22
CA LEU A 7 -15.86 0.32 -0.53
C LEU A 7 -15.46 -1.09 -0.99
N ARG A 8 -15.07 -1.21 -2.25
CA ARG A 8 -14.61 -2.44 -2.89
C ARG A 8 -13.18 -2.28 -3.40
N ASP A 9 -12.60 -3.36 -3.90
CA ASP A 9 -11.19 -3.41 -4.32
C ASP A 9 -10.84 -2.40 -5.44
N ASP A 10 -11.82 -2.04 -6.28
CA ASP A 10 -11.68 -1.03 -7.32
C ASP A 10 -11.45 0.39 -6.78
N LYS A 11 -11.62 0.58 -5.47
CA LYS A 11 -11.38 1.84 -4.75
C LYS A 11 -10.07 1.86 -3.98
N ARG A 12 -9.26 0.79 -4.02
CA ARG A 12 -7.92 0.79 -3.41
C ARG A 12 -7.06 1.90 -4.04
N LEU A 13 -6.14 2.44 -3.24
CA LEU A 13 -5.21 3.52 -3.61
C LEU A 13 -3.78 3.04 -3.32
N TRP A 14 -2.77 3.76 -3.85
CA TRP A 14 -1.38 3.44 -3.52
C TRP A 14 -1.13 3.57 -2.01
N PRO A 15 -0.16 2.81 -1.45
CA PRO A 15 0.21 2.93 -0.05
C PRO A 15 0.49 4.39 0.34
N GLY A 16 -0.16 4.85 1.41
CA GLY A 16 -0.05 6.21 1.92
C GLY A 16 -0.97 7.26 1.28
N GLU A 17 -1.81 6.89 0.30
CA GLU A 17 -2.77 7.82 -0.34
C GLU A 17 -4.22 7.61 0.09
N GLY A 18 -4.48 6.57 0.88
CA GLY A 18 -5.80 6.25 1.42
C GLY A 18 -6.02 6.70 2.86
N VAL A 19 -7.12 6.21 3.44
CA VAL A 19 -7.54 6.50 4.82
C VAL A 19 -7.18 5.37 5.81
N ILE A 20 -6.54 4.30 5.34
CA ILE A 20 -6.11 3.19 6.20
C ILE A 20 -4.93 3.67 7.06
N ASP A 21 -5.01 3.39 8.36
CA ASP A 21 -3.93 3.68 9.31
C ASP A 21 -2.77 2.67 9.15
N LEU A 22 -1.95 2.90 8.11
CA LEU A 22 -0.79 2.07 7.81
C LEU A 22 0.29 2.18 8.89
N ASP A 23 0.39 3.32 9.57
CA ASP A 23 1.37 3.52 10.65
C ASP A 23 1.05 2.59 11.84
N LEU A 24 -0.23 2.45 12.23
CA LEU A 24 -0.66 1.47 13.24
C LEU A 24 -0.39 0.03 12.81
N ILE A 25 -0.73 -0.34 11.58
CA ILE A 25 -0.56 -1.71 11.07
C ILE A 25 0.91 -2.10 11.05
N LEU A 26 1.77 -1.25 10.46
CA LEU A 26 3.21 -1.54 10.34
C LEU A 26 3.90 -1.56 11.70
N LYS A 27 3.53 -0.65 12.61
CA LYS A 27 4.00 -0.69 13.99
C LYS A 27 3.61 -2.00 14.68
N THR A 28 2.36 -2.43 14.52
CA THR A 28 1.88 -3.69 15.10
C THR A 28 2.65 -4.89 14.56
N LEU A 29 2.88 -4.96 13.24
CA LEU A 29 3.68 -6.01 12.61
C LEU A 29 5.11 -6.05 13.16
N LYS A 30 5.72 -4.87 13.34
CA LYS A 30 7.06 -4.76 13.95
C LYS A 30 7.07 -5.24 15.39
N GLU A 31 6.06 -4.87 16.18
CA GLU A 31 5.94 -5.25 17.60
C GLU A 31 5.78 -6.75 17.82
N ILE A 32 5.10 -7.45 16.89
CA ILE A 32 4.97 -8.91 16.94
C ILE A 32 6.18 -9.66 16.35
N GLY A 33 7.19 -8.93 15.85
CA GLY A 33 8.43 -9.50 15.31
C GLY A 33 8.34 -10.01 13.88
N TYR A 34 7.41 -9.49 13.07
CA TYR A 34 7.39 -9.78 11.64
C TYR A 34 8.54 -9.06 10.93
N ASP A 35 9.33 -9.75 10.10
CA ASP A 35 10.50 -9.22 9.39
C ASP A 35 10.64 -9.74 7.95
N GLU A 36 9.56 -10.26 7.38
CA GLU A 36 9.54 -10.87 6.05
C GLU A 36 9.01 -9.90 4.96
N MET A 37 8.88 -10.41 3.72
CA MET A 37 8.51 -9.63 2.53
C MET A 37 7.15 -8.90 2.62
N VAL A 38 7.06 -7.74 1.95
CA VAL A 38 5.78 -7.04 1.71
C VAL A 38 5.44 -7.05 0.22
N SER A 39 4.15 -7.22 -0.10
CA SER A 39 3.64 -7.18 -1.47
C SER A 39 2.61 -6.06 -1.64
N VAL A 40 2.68 -5.34 -2.77
CA VAL A 40 1.69 -4.33 -3.16
C VAL A 40 0.67 -4.94 -4.11
N GLU A 41 -0.62 -4.85 -3.78
CA GLU A 41 -1.71 -5.43 -4.55
C GLU A 41 -2.90 -4.46 -4.69
N LEU A 42 -3.22 -4.05 -5.92
CA LEU A 42 -4.27 -3.08 -6.24
C LEU A 42 -5.14 -3.54 -7.42
N PHE A 43 -6.42 -3.17 -7.38
CA PHE A 43 -7.40 -3.48 -8.41
C PHE A 43 -8.12 -2.24 -8.94
N ARG A 44 -7.47 -1.07 -8.88
CA ARG A 44 -8.06 0.19 -9.31
C ARG A 44 -8.03 0.30 -10.84
N PRO A 45 -9.19 0.40 -11.52
CA PRO A 45 -9.23 0.44 -12.99
C PRO A 45 -8.43 1.58 -13.63
N GLU A 46 -8.38 2.72 -12.96
CA GLU A 46 -7.59 3.89 -13.40
C GLU A 46 -6.11 3.58 -13.61
N TYR A 47 -5.54 2.64 -12.84
CA TYR A 47 -4.13 2.26 -12.97
C TYR A 47 -3.88 1.24 -14.08
N TRP A 48 -4.93 0.67 -14.68
CA TRP A 48 -4.79 -0.24 -15.82
C TRP A 48 -4.47 0.52 -17.12
N ASP A 49 -4.83 1.81 -17.17
CA ASP A 49 -4.55 2.70 -18.29
C ASP A 49 -3.14 3.33 -18.21
N TRP A 50 -2.36 3.02 -17.16
CA TRP A 50 -0.99 3.51 -17.02
C TRP A 50 -0.02 2.64 -17.82
N GLU A 51 1.12 3.22 -18.20
CA GLU A 51 2.25 2.44 -18.67
C GLU A 51 2.71 1.48 -17.58
N ILE A 52 3.00 0.23 -17.96
CA ILE A 52 3.32 -0.86 -17.02
C ILE A 52 4.52 -0.48 -16.14
N GLU A 53 5.54 0.13 -16.73
CA GLU A 53 6.74 0.56 -16.00
C GLU A 53 6.43 1.65 -14.97
N ASP A 54 5.54 2.59 -15.28
CA ASP A 54 5.12 3.63 -14.34
C ASP A 54 4.32 3.04 -13.17
N ALA A 55 3.41 2.11 -13.43
CA ALA A 55 2.65 1.44 -12.38
C ALA A 55 3.57 0.65 -11.44
N ILE A 56 4.54 -0.08 -11.98
CA ILE A 56 5.54 -0.82 -11.18
C ILE A 56 6.40 0.15 -10.36
N ARG A 57 6.94 1.19 -11.01
CA ARG A 57 7.83 2.17 -10.36
C ARG A 57 7.12 2.91 -9.23
N VAL A 58 5.93 3.44 -9.49
CA VAL A 58 5.13 4.15 -8.46
C VAL A 58 4.73 3.20 -7.34
N GLY A 59 4.32 1.96 -7.66
CA GLY A 59 4.00 0.95 -6.67
C GLY A 59 5.17 0.65 -5.73
N LYS A 60 6.38 0.50 -6.28
CA LYS A 60 7.62 0.35 -5.50
C LYS A 60 7.90 1.58 -4.63
N GLU A 61 8.00 2.76 -5.23
CA GLU A 61 8.34 4.01 -4.54
C GLU A 61 7.38 4.32 -3.38
N LYS A 62 6.08 4.13 -3.58
CA LYS A 62 5.04 4.39 -2.57
C LYS A 62 5.11 3.37 -1.43
N THR A 63 5.35 2.10 -1.76
CA THR A 63 5.49 1.03 -0.77
C THR A 63 6.73 1.27 0.09
N GLU A 64 7.89 1.51 -0.52
CA GLU A 64 9.15 1.75 0.18
C GLU A 64 9.09 2.98 1.09
N LYS A 65 8.48 4.07 0.62
CA LYS A 65 8.31 5.30 1.41
C LYS A 65 7.55 5.06 2.72
N ILE A 66 6.54 4.20 2.72
CA ILE A 66 5.70 3.94 3.88
C ILE A 66 6.31 2.86 4.77
N VAL A 67 6.75 1.75 4.17
CA VAL A 67 7.35 0.62 4.89
C VAL A 67 8.68 1.00 5.53
N GLY A 68 9.50 1.81 4.84
CA GLY A 68 10.82 2.26 5.27
C GLY A 68 10.81 3.13 6.54
N LYS A 69 9.63 3.59 6.98
CA LYS A 69 9.48 4.25 8.29
C LYS A 69 9.66 3.28 9.45
N TYR A 70 9.40 1.99 9.25
CA TYR A 70 9.33 0.98 10.30
C TYR A 70 10.28 -0.19 10.06
N PHE A 71 10.54 -0.56 8.81
CA PHE A 71 11.40 -1.69 8.43
C PHE A 71 12.58 -1.20 7.60
N GLU A 72 13.73 -1.87 7.71
CA GLU A 72 14.83 -1.65 6.78
C GLU A 72 14.48 -2.26 5.42
N ILE A 73 14.86 -1.58 4.34
CA ILE A 73 14.60 -2.00 2.96
C ILE A 73 15.95 -2.15 2.27
N GLU A 74 16.17 -3.31 1.66
CA GLU A 74 17.38 -3.65 0.90
C GLU A 74 17.34 -3.17 -0.55
#